data_AF-A0A529LGR5-F1
#
_entry.id   AF-A0A529LGR5-F1
#
_cell.length_a   1.000
_cell.length_b   1.000
_cell.length_c   1.000
_cell.angle_alpha   90.00
_cell.angle_beta   90.00
_cell.angle_gamma   90.00
#
_symmetry.space_group_name_H-M   'P 1'
#
loop_
_entity.id
_entity.type
_entity.pdbx_description
1 polymer ?
#
loop_
_entity_poly.entity_id
_entity_poly.type
_entity_poly.pdbx_seq_one_letter_code
_entity_poly.pdbx_strand_id
1 'polypeptide(L)' 'MSAFGSQSMAAPLRRVLMRSAANAMRSADRAAWHYGPGFDPAKAAMQHAVLAELVAASGAEIEWIEDKA' A
#
# COMPACT_ATOMS: atom_id res chain seq x y z
N MET A 1 23.11 -14.63 -6.94
CA MET A 1 22.40 -13.36 -6.69
C MET A 1 20.92 -13.71 -6.54
N SER A 2 20.31 -13.50 -5.38
CA SER A 2 18.86 -13.72 -5.25
C SER A 2 18.12 -12.71 -6.13
N ALA A 3 17.14 -13.16 -6.92
CA ALA A 3 16.33 -12.27 -7.75
C ALA A 3 15.51 -11.28 -6.92
N PHE A 4 15.22 -11.62 -5.65
CA PHE A 4 14.43 -10.81 -4.73
C PHE A 4 15.06 -10.76 -3.33
N GLY A 5 14.81 -9.68 -2.59
CA GLY A 5 15.22 -9.52 -1.20
C GLY A 5 15.31 -8.06 -0.74
N SER A 6 15.26 -7.84 0.58
CA SER A 6 15.56 -6.57 1.22
C SER A 6 16.85 -6.70 2.03
N GLN A 7 17.88 -5.95 1.66
CA GLN A 7 19.21 -6.00 2.31
C GLN A 7 19.54 -4.74 3.10
N SER A 8 18.72 -3.69 2.97
CA SER A 8 18.87 -2.41 3.65
C SER A 8 17.51 -1.76 3.82
N MET A 9 17.30 -1.13 4.98
CA MET A 9 16.07 -0.37 5.29
C MET A 9 16.17 1.12 4.93
N ALA A 10 17.34 1.58 4.45
CA ALA A 10 17.59 3.00 4.15
C ALA A 10 18.13 3.26 2.73
N ALA A 11 18.57 2.22 2.02
CA ALA A 11 18.94 2.36 0.61
C ALA A 11 17.69 2.59 -0.26
N PRO A 12 17.82 3.19 -1.46
CA PRO A 12 16.70 3.39 -2.37
C PRO A 12 15.93 2.10 -2.66
N LEU A 13 14.60 2.20 -2.64
CA LEU A 13 13.71 1.10 -2.95
C LEU A 13 13.70 0.83 -4.46
N ARG A 14 13.90 -0.43 -4.85
CA ARG A 14 13.91 -0.82 -6.28
C ARG A 14 12.55 -1.30 -6.77
N ARG A 15 11.89 -2.16 -5.99
CA ARG A 15 10.58 -2.74 -6.32
C ARG A 15 9.80 -3.00 -5.03
N VAL A 16 8.49 -2.77 -5.07
CA VAL A 16 7.60 -2.94 -3.91
C VAL A 16 6.27 -3.54 -4.33
N LEU A 17 5.74 -4.43 -3.48
CA LEU A 17 4.39 -4.94 -3.62
C LEU A 17 3.42 -4.02 -2.88
N MET A 18 2.35 -3.61 -3.57
CA MET A 18 1.28 -2.80 -2.99
C MET A 18 -0.09 -3.41 -3.29
N ARG A 19 -1.06 -3.18 -2.41
CA ARG A 19 -2.47 -3.51 -2.65
C ARG A 19 -3.28 -2.24 -2.53
N SER A 20 -4.17 -1.98 -3.48
CA SER A 20 -5.00 -0.77 -3.47
C SER A 20 -5.85 -0.70 -2.20
N ALA A 21 -5.71 0.38 -1.43
CA ALA A 21 -6.56 0.62 -0.26
C ALA A 21 -8.03 0.84 -0.65
N ALA A 22 -8.31 1.39 -1.83
CA ALA A 22 -9.68 1.50 -2.34
C ALA A 22 -10.37 0.14 -2.46
N ASN A 23 -9.61 -0.92 -2.73
CA ASN A 23 -10.14 -2.27 -2.76
C ASN A 23 -10.06 -2.96 -1.40
N ALA A 24 -8.92 -2.86 -0.72
CA ALA A 24 -8.68 -3.54 0.55
C ALA A 24 -9.63 -3.06 1.66
N MET A 25 -10.04 -1.79 1.63
CA MET A 25 -10.83 -1.16 2.68
C MET A 25 -12.32 -1.05 2.36
N ARG A 26 -12.78 -1.54 1.19
CA ARG A 26 -14.17 -1.39 0.74
C ARG A 26 -15.22 -1.91 1.73
N SER A 27 -14.86 -2.93 2.50
CA SER A 27 -15.70 -3.56 3.52
C SER A 27 -15.07 -3.50 4.92
N ALA A 28 -14.18 -2.54 5.16
CA ALA A 28 -13.51 -2.40 6.43
C ALA A 28 -14.51 -1.96 7.52
N ASP A 29 -14.69 -2.79 8.54
CA ASP A 29 -15.39 -2.43 9.76
C ASP A 29 -14.37 -1.97 10.81
N ARG A 30 -14.51 -0.74 11.28
CA ARG A 30 -13.52 -0.15 12.21
C ARG A 30 -13.40 -0.93 13.52
N ALA A 31 -14.49 -1.51 14.02
CA ALA A 31 -14.52 -2.16 15.33
C ALA A 31 -13.95 -3.58 15.22
N ALA A 32 -14.34 -4.32 14.19
CA ALA A 32 -13.85 -5.65 13.91
C ALA A 32 -12.36 -5.65 13.50
N TRP A 33 -11.89 -4.58 12.85
CA TRP A 33 -10.51 -4.48 12.35
C TRP A 33 -9.61 -3.63 13.26
N HIS A 34 -10.10 -3.25 14.45
CA HIS A 34 -9.37 -2.50 15.46
C HIS A 34 -8.79 -1.17 14.97
N TYR A 35 -9.46 -0.50 14.04
CA TYR A 35 -9.09 0.84 13.62
C TYR A 35 -9.51 1.88 14.65
N GLY A 36 -8.70 2.95 14.76
CA GLY A 36 -8.97 4.06 15.65
C GLY A 36 -10.30 4.77 15.33
N PRO A 37 -10.86 5.54 16.28
CA PRO A 37 -12.20 6.11 16.15
C PRO A 37 -12.36 7.06 14.96
N GLY A 38 -11.28 7.65 14.46
CA GLY A 38 -11.26 8.53 13.28
C GLY A 38 -11.00 7.81 11.95
N PHE A 39 -11.08 6.49 11.89
CA PHE A 39 -10.90 5.75 10.64
C PHE A 39 -12.02 6.04 9.64
N ASP A 40 -11.59 6.33 8.41
CA ASP A 40 -12.44 6.57 7.26
C ASP A 40 -11.84 5.81 6.06
N PRO A 41 -12.53 4.80 5.51
CA PRO A 41 -12.01 3.98 4.43
C PRO A 41 -11.84 4.78 3.12
N ALA A 42 -12.67 5.79 2.86
CA ALA A 42 -12.55 6.63 1.68
C ALA A 42 -11.33 7.55 1.81
N LYS A 43 -11.12 8.14 2.98
CA LYS A 43 -9.92 8.94 3.27
C LYS A 43 -8.64 8.09 3.17
N ALA A 44 -8.65 6.87 3.73
CA ALA A 44 -7.53 5.95 3.64
C ALA A 44 -7.20 5.58 2.18
N ALA A 45 -8.23 5.35 1.35
CA ALA A 45 -8.06 5.10 -0.08
C ALA A 45 -7.40 6.29 -0.81
N MET A 46 -7.87 7.51 -0.56
CA MET A 46 -7.26 8.72 -1.15
C MET A 46 -5.81 8.90 -0.72
N GLN A 47 -5.52 8.76 0.57
CA GLN A 47 -4.16 8.92 1.11
C GLN A 47 -3.21 7.85 0.57
N HIS A 48 -3.68 6.62 0.43
CA HIS A 48 -2.89 5.54 -0.17
C HIS A 48 -2.59 5.78 -1.65
N ALA A 49 -3.54 6.32 -2.42
CA ALA A 49 -3.29 6.66 -3.83
C ALA A 49 -2.15 7.68 -3.95
N VAL A 50 -2.18 8.74 -3.13
CA VAL A 50 -1.09 9.74 -3.07
C VAL A 50 0.23 9.11 -2.62
N LEU A 51 0.21 8.20 -1.63
CA LEU A 51 1.41 7.48 -1.21
C LEU A 51 2.01 6.66 -2.36
N ALA A 52 1.19 5.96 -3.14
CA ALA A 52 1.66 5.17 -4.28
C ALA A 52 2.30 6.06 -5.35
N GLU A 53 1.74 7.25 -5.61
CA GLU A 53 2.35 8.24 -6.51
C GLU A 53 3.73 8.69 -6.01
N LEU A 54 3.86 8.99 -4.71
CA LEU A 54 5.15 9.38 -4.11
C LEU A 54 6.19 8.26 -4.19
N VAL A 55 5.78 7.01 -3.99
CA VAL A 55 6.66 5.83 -4.11
C VAL A 55 7.10 5.65 -5.56
N ALA A 56 6.19 5.75 -6.54
CA ALA A 56 6.56 5.69 -7.95
C ALA A 56 7.53 6.83 -8.32
N ALA A 57 7.28 8.05 -7.84
CA ALA A 57 8.14 9.21 -8.06
C ALA A 57 9.53 9.07 -7.45
N SER A 58 9.71 8.20 -6.44
CA SER A 58 11.03 7.86 -5.88
C SER A 58 11.90 6.98 -6.80
N GLY A 59 11.33 6.49 -7.91
CA GLY A 59 11.99 5.59 -8.86
C GLY A 59 11.79 4.11 -8.56
N ALA A 60 10.95 3.77 -7.58
CA ALA A 60 10.62 2.38 -7.27
C ALA A 60 9.55 1.82 -8.21
N GLU A 61 9.73 0.58 -8.67
CA GLU A 61 8.71 -0.15 -9.42
C GLU A 61 7.62 -0.66 -8.47
N ILE A 62 6.36 -0.39 -8.77
CA ILE A 62 5.21 -0.88 -7.99
C ILE A 62 4.60 -2.09 -8.70
N GLU A 63 4.61 -3.23 -8.01
CA GLU A 63 3.88 -4.44 -8.38
C GLU A 63 2.56 -4.48 -7.59
N TRP A 64 1.44 -4.56 -8.30
CA TRP A 64 0.12 -4.51 -7.67
C TRP A 64 -0.41 -5.91 -7.35
N ILE A 65 -0.84 -6.10 -6.11
CA ILE A 65 -1.65 -7.25 -5.70
C ILE A 65 -3.06 -7.03 -6.26
N GLU A 66 -3.41 -7.86 -7.23
CA GLU A 66 -4.75 -7.87 -7.82
C GLU A 66 -5.77 -8.46 -6.84
N ASP A 67 -6.91 -7.81 -6.74
CA ASP A 67 -8.07 -8.36 -6.06
C ASP A 67 -8.86 -9.18 -7.06
N LYS A 68 -8.81 -10.51 -6.94
CA LYS A 68 -9.69 -11.37 -7.71
C LYS A 68 -11.14 -11.11 -7.28
N ALA A 69 -12.01 -10.89 -8.28
CA ALA A 69 -13.46 -10.75 -8.12
C ALA A 69 -14.10 -12.05 -7.64
#